data_AF-A0A1V5BJQ0-F1
#
_entry.id   AF-A0A1V5BJQ0-F1
#
_cell.length_a   1.000
_cell.length_b   1.000
_cell.length_c   1.000
_cell.angle_alpha   90.00
_cell.angle_beta   90.00
_cell.angle_gamma   90.00
#
_symmetry.space_group_name_H-M   'P 1'
#
loop_
_entity.id
_entity.type
_entity.pdbx_description
1 polymer ?
#
loop_
_entity_poly.entity_id
_entity_poly.type
_entity_poly.pdbx_seq_one_letter_code
_entity_poly.pdbx_strand_id
1 'polypeptide(L)' 'MYRLLPIFLMLAVSPESDKKLEHLSSFITATKDTVLGIRNGIESFHAAMMPFMESQETGKTSASASTPKESEEESKPLA' A
#
# COMPACT_ATOMS: atom_id res chain seq x y z
N MET A 1 6.07 15.62 -33.70
CA MET A 1 5.57 14.25 -33.42
C MET A 1 6.20 13.18 -34.33
N TYR A 2 7.43 13.33 -34.83
CA TYR A 2 8.06 12.35 -35.76
C TYR A 2 9.38 11.74 -35.25
N ARG A 3 9.88 12.18 -34.09
CA ARG A 3 11.17 11.71 -33.53
C ARG A 3 11.12 10.28 -32.99
N LEU A 4 9.94 9.78 -32.63
CA LEU A 4 9.74 8.43 -32.11
C LEU A 4 9.46 7.39 -33.21
N LEU A 5 9.19 7.86 -34.44
CA LEU A 5 8.87 7.01 -35.59
C LEU A 5 9.96 5.96 -35.91
N PRO A 6 11.27 6.29 -35.91
CA PRO A 6 12.32 5.28 -36.13
C PRO A 6 12.41 4.24 -35.00
N ILE A 7 12.06 4.62 -33.77
CA ILE A 7 12.05 3.71 -32.61
C ILE A 7 10.89 2.73 -32.75
N PHE A 8 9.69 3.21 -33.13
CA PHE A 8 8.54 2.35 -33.39
C PHE A 8 8.77 1.40 -34.57
N LEU A 9 9.43 1.85 -35.63
CA LEU A 9 9.79 0.99 -36.78
C LEU A 9 10.80 -0.10 -36.37
N MET A 10 11.82 0.26 -35.58
CA MET A 10 12.80 -0.70 -35.06
C MET A 10 12.17 -1.73 -34.11
N LEU A 11 11.25 -1.31 -33.24
CA LEU A 11 10.48 -2.20 -32.37
C LEU A 11 9.57 -3.13 -33.20
N ALA A 12 8.96 -2.64 -34.28
CA ALA A 12 8.08 -3.43 -35.14
C ALA A 12 8.80 -4.50 -35.98
N VAL A 13 10.10 -4.31 -36.30
CA VAL A 13 10.90 -5.30 -37.05
C VAL A 13 11.50 -6.37 -36.12
N SER A 14 11.53 -6.13 -34.80
CA SER A 14 12.09 -7.08 -33.83
C SER A 14 10.98 -7.78 -33.05
N PRO A 15 10.65 -9.05 -33.33
CA PRO A 15 9.60 -9.79 -32.61
C PRO A 15 9.92 -9.98 -31.11
N GLU A 16 11.16 -9.74 -30.69
CA GLU A 16 11.56 -9.73 -29.28
C GLU A 16 11.15 -8.44 -28.55
N SER A 17 10.94 -7.36 -29.30
CA SER A 17 10.59 -6.04 -28.77
C SER A 17 9.20 -6.02 -28.13
N ASP A 18 8.23 -6.73 -28.70
CA ASP A 18 6.89 -6.86 -28.09
C ASP A 18 6.97 -7.47 -26.69
N LYS A 19 7.78 -8.51 -26.51
CA LYS A 19 8.00 -9.11 -25.18
C LYS A 19 8.68 -8.14 -24.22
N LYS A 20 9.68 -7.38 -24.68
CA LYS A 20 10.36 -6.38 -23.84
C LYS A 20 9.44 -5.22 -23.47
N LEU A 21 8.56 -4.80 -24.38
CA LEU A 21 7.54 -3.78 -24.11
C LEU A 21 6.47 -4.30 -23.14
N GLU A 22 6.07 -5.56 -23.24
CA GLU A 22 5.16 -6.21 -22.28
C GLU A 22 5.78 -6.29 -20.88
N HIS A 23 7.05 -6.69 -20.78
CA HIS A 23 7.80 -6.66 -19.51
C HIS A 23 7.92 -5.24 -18.94
N LEU A 24 8.20 -4.25 -19.78
CA LEU A 24 8.28 -2.85 -19.37
C LEU A 24 6.92 -2.35 -18.85
N SER A 25 5.83 -2.68 -19.55
CA SER A 25 4.47 -2.35 -19.13
C SER A 25 4.12 -2.98 -17.78
N SER A 26 4.44 -4.27 -17.58
CA SER A 26 4.26 -4.97 -16.31
C SER A 26 5.07 -4.31 -15.18
N PHE A 27 6.33 -3.94 -15.45
CA PHE A 27 7.17 -3.26 -14.47
C PHE A 27 6.63 -1.88 -14.07
N ILE A 28 6.18 -1.07 -15.03
CA ILE A 28 5.57 0.24 -14.78
C ILE A 28 4.29 0.06 -13.95
N THR A 29 3.47 -0.93 -14.26
CA THR A 29 2.23 -1.22 -13.54
C THR A 29 2.52 -1.62 -12.09
N ALA A 30 3.43 -2.57 -11.87
CA ALA A 30 3.84 -2.99 -10.52
C ALA A 30 4.42 -1.84 -9.69
N THR A 31 5.21 -0.97 -10.33
CA THR A 31 5.75 0.24 -9.68
C THR A 31 4.63 1.21 -9.31
N LYS A 32 3.69 1.47 -10.21
CA LYS A 32 2.52 2.32 -9.95
C LYS A 32 1.69 1.77 -8.79
N ASP A 33 1.43 0.47 -8.76
CA ASP A 33 0.66 -0.18 -7.70
C ASP A 33 1.37 -0.09 -6.35
N THR A 34 2.71 -0.22 -6.35
CA THR A 34 3.52 -0.02 -5.14
C THR A 34 3.39 1.40 -4.60
N VAL A 35 3.52 2.41 -5.48
CA VAL A 35 3.40 3.83 -5.09
C VAL A 35 1.99 4.13 -4.57
N LEU A 36 0.95 3.61 -5.23
CA LEU A 36 -0.43 3.74 -4.77
C LEU A 36 -0.64 3.06 -3.41
N GLY A 37 -0.06 1.88 -3.20
CA GLY A 37 -0.09 1.18 -1.92
C GLY A 37 0.54 2.00 -0.80
N ILE A 38 1.72 2.58 -1.04
CA ILE A 38 2.40 3.47 -0.08
C ILE A 38 1.53 4.69 0.22
N ARG A 39 1.00 5.36 -0.81
CA ARG A 39 0.12 6.52 -0.63
C ARG A 39 -1.11 6.17 0.21
N ASN A 40 -1.81 5.09 -0.12
CA ASN A 40 -2.99 4.65 0.61
C ASN A 40 -2.65 4.25 2.05
N GLY A 41 -1.48 3.65 2.27
CA GLY A 41 -0.97 3.36 3.61
C GLY A 41 -0.72 4.62 4.43
N ILE A 42 -0.12 5.66 3.83
CA ILE A 42 0.08 6.97 4.47
C ILE A 42 -1.27 7.63 4.78
N GLU A 43 -2.21 7.63 3.83
CA GLU A 43 -3.56 8.19 4.05
C GLU A 43 -4.29 7.46 5.19
N SER A 44 -4.21 6.13 5.23
CA SER A 44 -4.79 5.32 6.30
C SER A 44 -4.11 5.57 7.65
N PHE A 45 -2.79 5.73 7.65
CA PHE A 45 -2.02 6.07 8.85
C PHE A 45 -2.41 7.45 9.39
N HIS A 46 -2.49 8.47 8.53
CA HIS A 46 -2.96 9.79 8.94
C HIS A 46 -4.41 9.76 9.45
N ALA A 47 -5.30 9.02 8.79
CA ALA A 47 -6.69 8.87 9.25
C ALA A 47 -6.76 8.19 10.63
N ALA A 48 -5.92 7.18 10.88
CA ALA A 48 -5.84 6.50 12.16
C ALA A 48 -5.14 7.33 13.26
N MET A 49 -4.19 8.20 12.88
CA MET A 49 -3.38 8.97 13.82
C MET A 49 -3.96 10.34 14.14
N MET A 50 -4.79 10.92 13.26
CA MET A 50 -5.51 12.18 13.51
C MET A 50 -6.22 12.22 14.88
N PRO A 51 -7.00 11.20 15.29
CA PRO A 51 -7.64 11.18 16.60
C PRO A 51 -6.64 11.25 17.77
N PHE A 52 -5.47 10.65 17.61
CA PHE A 52 -4.42 10.66 18.63
C PHE A 52 -3.68 12.00 18.68
N MET A 53 -3.39 12.61 17.53
CA MET A 53 -2.76 13.93 17.44
C MET A 53 -3.68 15.04 17.98
N GLU A 54 -4.95 15.03 17.60
CA GLU A 54 -5.96 15.99 18.08
C GLU A 54 -6.22 15.84 19.60
N SER A 55 -6.19 14.60 20.12
CA SER A 55 -6.27 14.33 21.56
C SER A 55 -5.01 14.72 22.34
N GLN A 56 -3.85 14.80 21.67
CA GLN A 56 -2.59 15.21 22.29
C GLN A 56 -2.47 16.74 22.38
N GLU A 57 -2.92 17.48 21.35
CA GLU A 57 -2.98 18.94 21.37
C GLU A 57 -3.99 19.49 22.38
N THR A 58 -5.11 18.79 22.62
CA THR A 58 -6.15 19.23 23.57
C THR A 58 -5.89 18.84 25.03
N GLY A 59 -4.73 18.24 25.35
CA GLY A 59 -4.27 18.10 26.72
C GLY A 59 -5.22 17.31 27.62
N LYS A 60 -5.57 16.07 27.26
CA LYS A 60 -6.03 15.09 28.25
C LYS A 60 -5.59 13.69 27.89
N THR A 61 -4.39 13.34 28.37
CA THR A 61 -3.95 11.96 28.57
C THR A 61 -5.00 11.22 29.39
N SER A 62 -5.82 10.40 28.75
CA SER A 62 -6.49 9.28 29.41
C SER A 62 -6.08 8.03 28.68
N ALA A 63 -5.30 7.22 29.38
CA ALA A 63 -4.85 5.92 28.95
C ALA A 63 -6.03 5.05 28.51
N SER A 64 -5.94 4.50 27.31
CA SER A 64 -6.50 3.18 27.05
C SER A 64 -5.51 2.43 26.17
N ALA A 65 -4.55 1.80 26.86
CA ALA A 65 -3.83 0.67 26.31
C ALA A 65 -4.86 -0.43 26.06
N SER A 66 -5.29 -0.62 24.82
CA SER A 66 -5.97 -1.85 24.42
C SER A 66 -4.93 -2.94 24.25
N THR A 67 -4.40 -3.42 25.38
CA THR A 67 -3.81 -4.76 25.47
C THR A 67 -4.94 -5.76 25.19
N PRO A 68 -4.81 -6.69 24.23
CA PRO A 68 -5.76 -7.79 24.11
C PRO A 68 -5.66 -8.61 25.40
N LYS A 69 -6.71 -8.59 26.22
CA LYS A 69 -6.88 -9.58 27.27
C LYS A 69 -7.28 -10.89 26.60
N GLU A 70 -6.30 -11.70 26.25
CA GLU A 70 -6.48 -13.14 26.23
C GLU A 70 -6.34 -13.59 27.68
N SER A 71 -7.47 -13.85 28.33
CA SER A 71 -7.54 -14.48 29.63
C SER A 71 -8.14 -15.86 29.41
N GLU A 72 -7.27 -16.87 29.47
CA GLU A 72 -7.68 -18.25 29.72
C GLU A 72 -8.67 -18.29 30.89
N GLU A 73 -9.83 -18.89 30.68
CA GLU A 73 -10.60 -19.50 31.77
C GLU A 73 -11.25 -20.79 31.26
N GLU A 74 -10.43 -21.83 31.28
CA GLU A 74 -10.87 -23.21 31.48
C GLU A 74 -11.64 -23.32 32.80
N SER A 75 -12.92 -23.70 32.76
CA SER A 75 -13.48 -24.79 33.59
C SER A 75 -15.00 -24.80 33.59
N LYS A 76 -15.54 -25.88 33.03
CA LYS A 76 -16.95 -26.25 33.05
C LYS A 76 -17.32 -26.72 34.47
N PRO A 77 -18.39 -26.21 35.11
CA PRO A 77 -18.77 -26.69 36.44
C PRO A 77 -19.49 -28.04 36.35
N LEU A 78 -19.14 -28.94 37.27
CA LEU A 78 -19.93 -30.13 37.61
C LEU A 78 -21.29 -29.70 38.19
N ALA A 79 -22.37 -30.26 37.65
CA ALA A 79 -23.59 -30.61 38.37
C ALA A 79 -24.29 -31.75 37.61
#